data_AF-A0A1I6SGK8-F1
#
_entry.id   AF-A0A1I6SGK8-F1
#
_cell.length_a   1.000
_cell.length_b   1.000
_cell.length_c   1.000
_cell.angle_alpha   90.00
_cell.angle_beta   90.00
_cell.angle_gamma   90.00
#
_symmetry.space_group_name_H-M   'P 1'
#
loop_
_entity.id
_entity.type
_entity.pdbx_description
1 polymer ?
#
loop_
_entity_poly.entity_id
_entity_poly.type
_entity_poly.pdbx_seq_one_letter_code
_entity_poly.pdbx_strand_id
1 'polypeptide(L)'
;MDKRKGKRIVGQREPVANIGLSSYTLEEAVDFVVRIKRANNLKERTISGYIQNMRYFIDWTNERYGEIPINQVTTDMLREYILWCSNDKEYYAGHPFKSEFNKDRRGLSPASVNVRIRVLRTFFSTLYEEEVISKNPVRNVSLMRQDVDTVMPLTEDELKRFMKAPDQSQWAQWRDYIIMTLILDCGIRLGEICSLEKSEVDFVKKQIVLPASKNKNRKSRILPLSTETTRLLKQLTVESSEHFILIRRTYSQPIMGNN
;
A
#
# COMPACT_ATOMS: atom_id res chain seq x y z
N MET A 1 38.50 -23.81 0.11
CA MET A 1 37.19 -24.45 0.32
C MET A 1 36.11 -23.48 -0.15
N ASP A 2 35.74 -23.56 -1.43
CA ASP A 2 34.74 -22.70 -2.07
C ASP A 2 33.37 -23.41 -2.01
N LYS A 3 32.40 -22.86 -1.28
CA LYS A 3 31.03 -23.40 -1.16
C LYS A 3 30.06 -22.52 -1.96
N ARG A 4 30.11 -22.60 -3.29
CA ARG A 4 29.04 -22.05 -4.15
C ARG A 4 27.84 -23.00 -4.13
N LYS A 5 26.79 -22.62 -3.40
CA LYS A 5 25.48 -23.30 -3.40
C LYS A 5 24.89 -23.29 -4.82
N GLY A 6 24.59 -24.47 -5.34
CA GLY A 6 24.03 -24.67 -6.69
C GLY A 6 22.70 -23.95 -6.90
N LYS A 7 22.52 -23.44 -8.12
CA LYS A 7 21.28 -22.83 -8.63
C LYS A 7 20.18 -23.90 -8.61
N ARG A 8 19.03 -23.59 -7.99
CA ARG A 8 17.86 -24.48 -7.95
C ARG A 8 17.37 -24.69 -9.39
N ILE A 9 17.52 -25.89 -9.93
CA ILE A 9 16.95 -26.28 -11.22
C ILE A 9 15.44 -26.39 -11.01
N VAL A 10 14.68 -25.46 -11.61
CA VAL A 10 13.23 -25.56 -11.69
C VAL A 10 12.94 -26.65 -12.71
N GLY A 11 12.35 -27.76 -12.27
CA GLY A 11 11.96 -28.86 -13.15
C GLY A 11 11.06 -28.36 -14.27
N GLN A 12 11.33 -28.78 -15.50
CA GLN A 12 10.42 -28.59 -16.62
C GLN A 12 9.09 -29.26 -16.25
N ARG A 13 8.03 -28.46 -16.11
CA ARG A 13 6.67 -28.97 -16.11
C ARG A 13 6.27 -29.13 -17.56
N GLU A 14 5.75 -30.30 -17.91
CA GLU A 14 5.11 -30.48 -19.22
C GLU A 14 3.90 -29.55 -19.30
N PRO A 15 3.69 -28.88 -20.45
CA PRO A 15 2.60 -27.93 -20.61
C PRO A 15 1.28 -28.71 -20.53
N VAL A 16 0.43 -28.34 -19.58
CA VAL A 16 -0.91 -28.92 -19.50
C VAL A 16 -1.66 -28.46 -20.74
N ALA A 17 -2.19 -29.41 -21.49
CA ALA A 17 -2.87 -29.15 -22.76
C ALA A 17 -3.92 -28.03 -22.63
N ASN A 18 -3.69 -27.03 -23.47
CA ASN A 18 -4.37 -25.76 -23.71
C ASN A 18 -5.88 -25.97 -24.01
N ILE A 19 -6.75 -25.91 -23.00
CA ILE A 19 -8.20 -26.01 -23.20
C ILE A 19 -8.93 -25.00 -22.30
N GLY A 20 -9.27 -23.83 -22.87
CA GLY A 20 -10.35 -22.95 -22.37
C GLY A 20 -9.99 -21.59 -21.78
N LEU A 21 -8.71 -21.27 -21.55
CA LEU A 21 -8.29 -20.07 -20.78
C LEU A 21 -7.92 -18.84 -21.63
N SER A 22 -7.69 -19.03 -22.93
CA SER A 22 -7.29 -17.92 -23.84
C SER A 22 -8.44 -16.97 -24.22
N SER A 23 -9.68 -17.28 -23.82
CA SER A 23 -10.88 -16.46 -24.08
C SER A 23 -11.30 -15.59 -22.91
N TYR A 24 -10.57 -15.60 -21.79
CA TYR A 24 -10.96 -14.84 -20.60
C TYR A 24 -11.06 -13.36 -20.91
N THR A 25 -12.09 -12.70 -20.40
CA THR A 25 -12.12 -11.24 -20.34
C THR A 25 -11.05 -10.75 -19.36
N LEU A 26 -10.75 -9.44 -19.38
CA LEU A 26 -9.79 -8.87 -18.45
C LEU A 26 -10.26 -9.05 -16.99
N GLU A 27 -11.54 -8.90 -16.75
CA GLU A 27 -12.22 -9.05 -15.47
C GLU A 27 -12.07 -10.49 -14.94
N GLU A 28 -12.38 -11.49 -15.77
CA GLU A 28 -12.24 -12.90 -15.42
C GLU A 28 -10.79 -13.27 -15.12
N ALA A 29 -9.85 -12.73 -15.90
CA ALA A 29 -8.42 -12.92 -15.66
C ALA A 29 -7.96 -12.26 -14.35
N VAL A 30 -8.51 -11.10 -13.99
CA VAL A 30 -8.26 -10.46 -12.69
C VAL A 30 -8.77 -11.34 -11.56
N ASP A 31 -9.98 -11.87 -11.65
CA ASP A 31 -10.55 -12.76 -10.64
C ASP A 31 -9.72 -14.03 -10.46
N PHE A 32 -9.25 -14.62 -11.55
CA PHE A 32 -8.33 -15.76 -11.53
C PHE A 32 -7.05 -15.43 -10.73
N VAL A 33 -6.39 -14.31 -11.04
CA VAL A 33 -5.17 -13.90 -10.34
C VAL A 33 -5.42 -13.50 -8.90
N VAL A 34 -6.58 -12.92 -8.59
CA VAL A 34 -7.00 -12.60 -7.22
C VAL A 34 -7.16 -13.88 -6.39
N ARG A 35 -7.75 -14.95 -6.95
CA ARG A 35 -7.83 -16.26 -6.28
C ARG A 35 -6.44 -16.80 -5.92
N ILE A 36 -5.48 -16.73 -6.84
CA ILE A 36 -4.09 -17.14 -6.59
C ILE A 36 -3.46 -16.30 -5.47
N LYS A 37 -3.63 -14.98 -5.50
CA LYS A 37 -3.11 -14.08 -4.47
C LYS A 37 -3.71 -14.37 -3.09
N ARG A 38 -5.01 -14.68 -3.02
CA ARG A 38 -5.68 -15.11 -1.79
C ARG A 38 -5.15 -16.46 -1.29
N ALA A 39 -4.96 -17.43 -2.18
CA ALA A 39 -4.37 -18.73 -1.84
C ALA A 39 -2.94 -18.59 -1.28
N ASN A 40 -2.17 -17.63 -1.80
CA ASN A 40 -0.84 -17.27 -1.29
C ASN A 40 -0.87 -16.44 0.00
N ASN A 41 -2.05 -16.26 0.61
CA ASN A 41 -2.25 -15.55 1.85
C ASN A 41 -1.69 -14.11 1.80
N LEU A 42 -1.90 -13.39 0.69
CA LEU A 42 -1.60 -11.95 0.64
C LEU A 42 -2.58 -11.17 1.52
N LYS A 43 -2.12 -10.03 2.08
CA LYS A 43 -3.00 -9.15 2.88
C LYS A 43 -4.12 -8.58 1.99
N GLU A 44 -5.34 -8.48 2.52
CA GLU A 44 -6.50 -7.98 1.75
C GLU A 44 -6.25 -6.59 1.16
N ARG A 45 -5.59 -5.70 1.92
CA ARG A 45 -5.17 -4.38 1.43
C ARG A 45 -4.33 -4.44 0.14
N THR A 46 -3.44 -5.42 0.03
CA THR A 46 -2.64 -5.61 -1.19
C THR A 46 -3.52 -6.07 -2.35
N ILE A 47 -4.52 -6.92 -2.08
CA ILE A 47 -5.49 -7.39 -3.06
C ILE A 47 -6.39 -6.23 -3.52
N SER A 48 -6.93 -5.44 -2.60
CA SER A 48 -7.76 -4.27 -2.95
C SER A 48 -6.99 -3.25 -3.79
N GLY A 49 -5.73 -2.95 -3.41
CA GLY A 49 -4.89 -2.06 -4.20
C GLY A 49 -4.59 -2.62 -5.59
N TYR A 50 -4.40 -3.93 -5.71
CA TYR A 50 -4.20 -4.60 -6.98
C TYR A 50 -5.45 -4.52 -7.87
N ILE A 51 -6.64 -4.88 -7.34
CA ILE A 51 -7.93 -4.80 -8.04
C ILE A 51 -8.18 -3.37 -8.53
N GLN A 52 -7.98 -2.38 -7.66
CA GLN A 52 -8.19 -0.98 -8.02
C GLN A 52 -7.28 -0.52 -9.17
N ASN A 53 -6.02 -0.96 -9.19
CA ASN A 53 -5.09 -0.63 -10.28
C ASN A 53 -5.46 -1.34 -11.58
N MET A 54 -5.93 -2.59 -11.52
CA MET A 54 -6.42 -3.32 -12.69
C MET A 54 -7.71 -2.71 -13.23
N ARG A 55 -8.61 -2.25 -12.37
CA ARG A 55 -9.84 -1.56 -12.79
C ARG A 55 -9.54 -0.36 -13.68
N TYR A 56 -8.54 0.46 -13.33
CA TYR A 56 -8.14 1.58 -14.20
C TYR A 56 -7.65 1.16 -15.59
N PHE A 57 -7.03 -0.01 -15.70
CA PHE A 57 -6.59 -0.54 -16.99
C PHE A 57 -7.76 -1.11 -17.78
N ILE A 58 -8.67 -1.82 -17.10
CA ILE A 58 -9.91 -2.35 -17.67
C ILE A 58 -10.79 -1.22 -18.20
N ASP A 59 -11.10 -0.23 -17.36
CA ASP A 59 -11.94 0.93 -17.74
C ASP A 59 -11.39 1.60 -19.00
N TRP A 60 -10.07 1.86 -19.03
CA TRP A 60 -9.39 2.46 -20.17
C TRP A 60 -9.39 1.57 -21.43
N THR A 61 -9.24 0.26 -21.26
CA THR A 61 -9.26 -0.69 -22.39
C THR A 61 -10.66 -0.75 -22.99
N ASN A 62 -11.67 -0.90 -22.14
CA ASN A 62 -13.07 -1.01 -22.54
C ASN A 62 -13.54 0.28 -23.25
N GLU A 63 -13.10 1.45 -22.78
CA GLU A 63 -13.43 2.73 -23.43
C GLU A 63 -12.83 2.85 -24.85
N ARG A 64 -11.63 2.29 -25.09
CA ARG A 64 -10.91 2.47 -26.37
C ARG A 64 -11.10 1.35 -27.37
N TYR A 65 -11.19 0.11 -26.89
CA TYR A 65 -11.19 -1.08 -27.75
C TYR A 65 -12.42 -1.95 -27.52
N GLY A 66 -13.30 -1.59 -26.57
CA GLY A 66 -14.37 -2.46 -26.10
C GLY A 66 -13.85 -3.58 -25.20
N GLU A 67 -14.74 -4.50 -24.84
CA GLU A 67 -14.38 -5.69 -24.09
C GLU A 67 -13.58 -6.63 -25.00
N ILE A 68 -12.32 -6.86 -24.63
CA ILE A 68 -11.41 -7.74 -25.39
C ILE A 68 -10.96 -8.92 -24.51
N PRO A 69 -10.69 -10.08 -25.12
CA PRO A 69 -10.08 -11.18 -24.41
C PRO A 69 -8.61 -10.87 -24.05
N ILE A 70 -8.13 -11.49 -22.97
CA ILE A 70 -6.79 -11.28 -22.41
C ILE A 70 -5.67 -11.54 -23.43
N ASN A 71 -5.89 -12.44 -24.38
CA ASN A 71 -4.90 -12.80 -25.42
C ASN A 71 -4.73 -11.73 -26.51
N GLN A 72 -5.64 -10.76 -26.61
CA GLN A 72 -5.55 -9.63 -27.53
C GLN A 72 -4.75 -8.46 -26.95
N VAL A 73 -4.45 -8.47 -25.65
CA VAL A 73 -3.65 -7.40 -25.04
C VAL A 73 -2.22 -7.44 -25.58
N THR A 74 -1.83 -6.39 -26.30
CA THR A 74 -0.49 -6.26 -26.87
C THR A 74 0.42 -5.38 -26.01
N THR A 75 1.73 -5.48 -26.24
CA THR A 75 2.72 -4.56 -25.63
C THR A 75 2.45 -3.10 -26.00
N ASP A 76 1.89 -2.85 -27.18
CA ASP A 76 1.63 -1.49 -27.66
C ASP A 76 0.48 -0.83 -26.91
N MET A 77 -0.62 -1.56 -26.70
CA MET A 77 -1.72 -1.12 -25.84
C MET A 77 -1.26 -0.77 -24.43
N LEU A 78 -0.32 -1.54 -23.86
CA LEU A 78 0.25 -1.23 -22.55
C LEU A 78 1.06 0.08 -22.57
N ARG A 79 1.77 0.39 -23.67
CA ARG A 79 2.48 1.66 -23.83
C ARG A 79 1.51 2.82 -23.99
N GLU A 80 0.45 2.65 -24.77
CA GLU A 80 -0.62 3.64 -24.89
C GLU A 80 -1.28 3.92 -23.53
N TYR A 81 -1.54 2.88 -22.74
CA TYR A 81 -2.08 3.03 -21.39
C TYR A 81 -1.14 3.81 -20.47
N ILE A 82 0.17 3.55 -20.56
CA ILE A 82 1.19 4.26 -19.79
C ILE A 82 1.25 5.74 -20.20
N LEU A 83 1.20 6.03 -21.50
CA LEU A 83 1.16 7.40 -22.02
C LEU A 83 -0.09 8.14 -21.55
N TRP A 84 -1.26 7.49 -21.63
CA TRP A 84 -2.50 8.04 -21.10
C TRP A 84 -2.41 8.30 -19.59
N CYS A 85 -1.86 7.36 -18.81
CA CYS A 85 -1.64 7.56 -17.38
C CYS A 85 -0.73 8.76 -17.08
N SER A 86 0.30 8.98 -17.92
CA SER A 86 1.27 10.05 -17.77
C SER A 86 0.71 11.42 -18.15
N ASN A 87 -0.15 11.49 -19.17
CA ASN A 87 -0.49 12.76 -19.82
C ASN A 87 -1.96 13.16 -19.63
N ASP A 88 -2.86 12.20 -19.71
CA ASP A 88 -4.30 12.49 -19.92
C ASP A 88 -5.15 12.10 -18.72
N LYS A 89 -4.66 11.19 -17.87
CA LYS A 89 -5.47 10.69 -16.76
C LYS A 89 -5.87 11.83 -15.82
N GLU A 90 -7.17 11.99 -15.65
CA GLU A 90 -7.75 12.96 -14.74
C GLU A 90 -7.52 12.56 -13.28
N TYR A 91 -7.14 13.55 -12.48
CA TYR A 91 -6.96 13.38 -11.04
C TYR A 91 -8.32 13.25 -10.35
N TYR A 92 -8.48 12.23 -9.50
CA TYR A 92 -9.68 12.00 -8.68
C TYR A 92 -11.04 11.97 -9.42
N ALA A 93 -11.05 11.72 -10.73
CA ALA A 93 -12.30 11.55 -11.48
C ALA A 93 -13.19 10.48 -10.83
N GLY A 94 -14.45 10.84 -10.55
CA GLY A 94 -15.42 9.99 -9.86
C GLY A 94 -15.16 9.74 -8.38
N HIS A 95 -14.20 10.42 -7.74
CA HIS A 95 -13.96 10.27 -6.31
C HIS A 95 -15.01 11.04 -5.49
N PRO A 96 -15.75 10.39 -4.56
CA PRO A 96 -16.93 10.97 -3.90
C PRO A 96 -16.65 12.27 -3.13
N PHE A 97 -15.41 12.44 -2.65
CA PHE A 97 -15.02 13.59 -1.81
C PHE A 97 -13.89 14.44 -2.39
N LYS A 98 -13.36 14.10 -3.58
CA LYS A 98 -12.13 14.74 -4.12
C LYS A 98 -12.23 15.10 -5.60
N SER A 99 -13.40 14.93 -6.21
CA SER A 99 -13.61 15.24 -7.63
C SER A 99 -13.27 16.69 -8.01
N GLU A 100 -13.43 17.62 -7.07
CA GLU A 100 -13.10 19.04 -7.27
C GLU A 100 -11.62 19.37 -6.93
N PHE A 101 -10.88 18.44 -6.31
CA PHE A 101 -9.49 18.69 -5.93
C PHE A 101 -8.55 18.44 -7.12
N ASN A 102 -7.85 19.49 -7.58
CA ASN A 102 -6.98 19.44 -8.76
C ASN A 102 -7.69 18.90 -10.02
N LYS A 103 -8.96 19.27 -10.22
CA LYS A 103 -9.80 18.81 -11.33
C LYS A 103 -9.21 19.10 -12.70
N ASP A 104 -8.48 20.20 -12.85
CA ASP A 104 -7.83 20.59 -14.10
C ASP A 104 -6.48 19.90 -14.31
N ARG A 105 -5.95 19.21 -13.29
CA ARG A 105 -4.68 18.51 -13.40
C ARG A 105 -4.89 17.21 -14.17
N ARG A 106 -4.15 17.10 -15.26
CA ARG A 106 -4.03 15.88 -16.07
C ARG A 106 -2.66 15.25 -15.84
N GLY A 107 -2.60 13.94 -15.98
CA GLY A 107 -1.36 13.18 -15.88
C GLY A 107 -0.96 12.86 -14.44
N LEU A 108 -0.45 11.64 -14.27
CA LEU A 108 0.06 11.16 -12.99
C LEU A 108 1.56 11.37 -12.87
N SER A 109 2.05 11.47 -11.63
CA SER A 109 3.50 11.49 -11.38
C SER A 109 4.17 10.19 -11.86
N PRO A 110 5.47 10.23 -12.24
CA PRO A 110 6.18 9.03 -12.66
C PRO A 110 6.16 7.89 -11.65
N ALA A 111 6.23 8.23 -10.36
CA ALA A 111 6.07 7.26 -9.27
C ALA A 111 4.71 6.54 -9.32
N SER A 112 3.62 7.29 -9.53
CA SER A 112 2.26 6.75 -9.57
C SER A 112 2.04 5.86 -10.80
N VAL A 113 2.56 6.25 -11.96
CA VAL A 113 2.52 5.41 -13.17
C VAL A 113 3.34 4.15 -12.97
N ASN A 114 4.52 4.24 -12.36
CA ASN A 114 5.36 3.09 -12.05
C ASN A 114 4.67 2.08 -11.11
N VAL A 115 3.80 2.52 -10.19
CA VAL A 115 2.96 1.61 -9.40
C VAL A 115 2.02 0.80 -10.30
N ARG A 116 1.36 1.44 -11.27
CA ARG A 116 0.48 0.77 -12.24
C ARG A 116 1.25 -0.22 -13.11
N ILE A 117 2.42 0.16 -13.61
CA ILE A 117 3.29 -0.72 -14.40
C ILE A 117 3.69 -1.95 -13.58
N ARG A 118 4.04 -1.79 -12.30
CA ARG A 118 4.38 -2.93 -11.42
C ARG A 118 3.20 -3.88 -11.23
N VAL A 119 1.98 -3.36 -11.07
CA VAL A 119 0.76 -4.17 -10.99
C VAL A 119 0.54 -4.96 -12.27
N LEU A 120 0.59 -4.30 -13.44
CA LEU A 120 0.48 -4.96 -14.75
C LEU A 120 1.55 -6.03 -14.92
N ARG A 121 2.80 -5.74 -14.54
CA ARG A 121 3.89 -6.73 -14.61
C ARG A 121 3.58 -7.96 -13.77
N THR A 122 3.14 -7.79 -12.53
CA THR A 122 2.75 -8.92 -11.69
C THR A 122 1.56 -9.68 -12.28
N PHE A 123 0.56 -8.98 -12.81
CA PHE A 123 -0.63 -9.59 -13.42
C PHE A 123 -0.27 -10.52 -14.59
N PHE A 124 0.35 -9.96 -15.63
CA PHE A 124 0.67 -10.71 -16.84
C PHE A 124 1.77 -11.75 -16.61
N SER A 125 2.67 -11.54 -15.64
CA SER A 125 3.63 -12.58 -15.27
C SER A 125 2.96 -13.76 -14.58
N THR A 126 2.00 -13.52 -13.67
CA THR A 126 1.22 -14.62 -13.08
C THR A 126 0.42 -15.36 -14.14
N LEU A 127 -0.27 -14.66 -15.05
CA LEU A 127 -0.99 -15.33 -16.14
C LEU A 127 -0.08 -16.17 -17.05
N TYR A 128 1.14 -15.69 -17.31
CA TYR A 128 2.12 -16.42 -18.10
C TYR A 128 2.68 -17.64 -17.35
N GLU A 129 2.98 -17.51 -16.06
CA GLU A 129 3.47 -18.58 -15.20
C GLU A 129 2.43 -19.69 -14.97
N GLU A 130 1.15 -19.34 -14.96
CA GLU A 130 0.01 -20.25 -14.87
C GLU A 130 -0.48 -20.73 -16.25
N GLU A 131 0.30 -20.48 -17.31
CA GLU A 131 0.04 -20.94 -18.69
C GLU A 131 -1.30 -20.46 -19.29
N VAL A 132 -1.92 -19.40 -18.71
CA VAL A 132 -3.16 -18.78 -19.21
C VAL A 132 -2.91 -18.01 -20.50
N ILE A 133 -1.74 -17.40 -20.64
CA ILE A 133 -1.30 -16.70 -21.85
C ILE A 133 0.02 -17.28 -22.35
N SER A 134 0.16 -17.40 -23.67
CA SER A 134 1.38 -17.94 -24.30
C SER A 134 2.52 -16.93 -24.40
N LYS A 135 2.21 -15.63 -24.31
CA LYS A 135 3.16 -14.52 -24.39
C LYS A 135 2.85 -13.50 -23.32
N ASN A 136 3.89 -13.01 -22.64
CA ASN A 136 3.75 -11.96 -21.65
C ASN A 136 3.94 -10.56 -22.29
N PRO A 137 2.87 -9.74 -22.44
CA PRO A 137 2.94 -8.46 -23.13
C PRO A 137 3.75 -7.39 -22.35
N VAL A 138 3.98 -7.57 -21.04
CA VAL A 138 4.75 -6.60 -20.23
C VAL A 138 6.27 -6.77 -20.33
N ARG A 139 6.75 -7.85 -20.96
CA ARG A 139 8.17 -8.23 -20.95
C ARG A 139 9.11 -7.09 -21.40
N ASN A 140 8.65 -6.29 -22.37
CA ASN A 140 9.40 -5.19 -22.97
C ASN A 140 8.84 -3.80 -22.56
N VAL A 141 8.12 -3.73 -21.44
CA VAL A 141 7.59 -2.48 -20.88
C VAL A 141 8.50 -2.05 -19.73
N SER A 142 9.21 -0.94 -19.91
CA SER A 142 10.12 -0.37 -18.92
C SER A 142 9.39 0.51 -17.90
N LEU A 143 9.99 0.67 -16.72
CA LEU A 143 9.54 1.71 -15.78
C LEU A 143 9.91 3.09 -16.33
N MET A 144 9.10 4.09 -16.00
CA MET A 144 9.44 5.48 -16.29
C MET A 144 10.61 5.92 -15.41
N ARG A 145 11.51 6.72 -15.99
CA ARG A 145 12.59 7.34 -15.22
C ARG A 145 11.99 8.28 -14.18
N GLN A 146 12.58 8.28 -13.00
CA GLN A 146 12.14 9.08 -11.88
C GLN A 146 13.36 9.70 -11.22
N ASP A 147 13.29 11.00 -10.99
CA ASP A 147 14.25 11.69 -10.15
C ASP A 147 13.96 11.33 -8.69
N VAL A 148 15.02 10.91 -7.98
CA VAL A 148 14.92 10.53 -6.58
C VAL A 148 15.31 11.73 -5.74
N ASP A 149 14.30 12.47 -5.29
CA ASP A 149 14.52 13.55 -4.34
C ASP A 149 14.93 12.98 -2.98
N THR A 150 15.92 13.61 -2.36
CA THR A 150 16.33 13.27 -1.00
C THR A 150 15.36 13.91 -0.02
N VAL A 151 14.73 13.10 0.83
CA VAL A 151 13.93 13.63 1.95
C VAL A 151 14.89 14.23 2.96
N MET A 152 14.86 15.57 3.10
CA MET A 152 15.66 16.25 4.11
C MET A 152 15.05 16.02 5.50
N PRO A 153 15.87 15.64 6.51
CA PRO A 153 15.40 15.55 7.88
C PRO A 153 15.06 16.95 8.41
N LEU A 154 14.15 17.02 9.39
CA LEU A 154 13.87 18.25 10.12
C LEU A 154 15.10 18.69 10.89
N THR A 155 15.39 19.99 10.85
CA THR A 155 16.36 20.62 11.76
C THR A 155 15.84 20.60 13.20
N GLU A 156 16.73 20.80 14.17
CA GLU A 156 16.35 20.81 15.59
C GLU A 156 15.32 21.92 15.89
N ASP A 157 15.46 23.09 15.27
CA ASP A 157 14.53 24.20 15.45
C ASP A 157 13.17 23.94 14.79
N GLU A 158 13.16 23.32 13.61
CA GLU A 158 11.92 22.87 12.98
C GLU A 158 11.20 21.82 13.84
N LEU A 159 11.94 20.88 14.40
CA LEU A 159 11.40 19.87 15.29
C LEU A 159 10.81 20.50 16.56
N LYS A 160 11.50 21.48 17.18
CA LYS A 160 10.99 22.23 18.33
C LYS A 160 9.70 22.98 18.00
N ARG A 161 9.64 23.64 16.83
CA ARG A 161 8.42 24.32 16.37
C ARG A 161 7.28 23.33 16.11
N PHE A 162 7.59 22.21 15.47
CA PHE A 162 6.63 21.14 15.19
C PHE A 162 6.01 20.61 16.49
N MET A 163 6.82 20.31 17.50
CA MET A 163 6.34 19.82 18.80
C MET A 163 5.56 20.85 19.62
N LYS A 164 5.72 22.15 19.35
CA LYS A 164 4.97 23.24 19.99
C LYS A 164 3.65 23.58 19.31
N ALA A 165 3.40 23.04 18.12
CA ALA A 165 2.20 23.38 17.34
C ALA A 165 0.87 22.94 17.99
N PRO A 166 0.76 21.78 18.67
CA PRO A 166 -0.50 21.36 19.27
C PRO A 166 -0.83 22.13 20.56
N ASP A 167 -2.05 22.66 20.65
CA ASP A 167 -2.62 23.20 21.90
C ASP A 167 -3.04 22.04 22.82
N GLN A 168 -2.22 21.77 23.84
CA GLN A 168 -2.42 20.66 24.77
C GLN A 168 -3.62 20.85 25.71
N SER A 169 -4.30 22.00 25.70
CA SER A 169 -5.58 22.18 26.42
C SER A 169 -6.75 21.51 25.70
N GLN A 170 -6.63 21.26 24.40
CA GLN A 170 -7.65 20.61 23.58
C GLN A 170 -7.36 19.12 23.47
N TRP A 171 -8.29 18.26 23.90
CA TRP A 171 -8.08 16.80 23.94
C TRP A 171 -7.55 16.21 22.62
N ALA A 172 -8.10 16.63 21.48
CA ALA A 172 -7.69 16.11 20.18
C ALA A 172 -6.23 16.48 19.83
N GLN A 173 -5.81 17.71 20.15
CA GLN A 173 -4.47 18.19 19.89
C GLN A 173 -3.45 17.65 20.89
N TRP A 174 -3.86 17.46 22.16
CA TRP A 174 -3.07 16.76 23.15
C TRP A 174 -2.80 15.31 22.76
N ARG A 175 -3.82 14.59 22.28
CA ARG A 175 -3.63 13.25 21.69
C ARG A 175 -2.63 13.28 20.53
N ASP A 176 -2.74 14.25 19.62
CA ASP A 176 -1.83 14.37 18.48
C ASP A 176 -0.38 14.65 18.91
N TYR A 177 -0.19 15.46 19.96
CA TYR A 177 1.11 15.65 20.60
C TYR A 177 1.73 14.33 21.11
N ILE A 178 0.92 13.47 21.73
CA ILE A 178 1.39 12.15 22.20
C ILE A 178 1.75 11.25 21.03
N ILE A 179 0.96 11.26 19.95
CA ILE A 179 1.26 10.52 18.72
C ILE A 179 2.58 10.99 18.11
N MET A 180 2.79 12.30 18.01
CA MET A 180 4.04 12.88 17.53
C MET A 180 5.22 12.45 18.39
N THR A 181 5.07 12.51 19.72
CA THR A 181 6.09 12.06 20.67
C THR A 181 6.45 10.59 20.47
N LEU A 182 5.45 9.73 20.29
CA LEU A 182 5.65 8.31 20.02
C LEU A 182 6.45 8.04 18.74
N ILE A 183 6.09 8.75 17.66
CA ILE A 183 6.79 8.63 16.37
C ILE A 183 8.26 9.01 16.54
N LEU A 184 8.55 10.09 17.27
CA LEU A 184 9.92 10.58 17.47
C LEU A 184 10.74 9.70 18.42
N ASP A 185 10.11 9.16 19.47
CA ASP A 185 10.80 8.37 20.51
C ASP A 185 11.16 6.96 20.04
N CYS A 186 10.23 6.27 19.36
CA CYS A 186 10.44 4.86 19.00
C CYS A 186 10.25 4.53 17.51
N GLY A 187 10.00 5.54 16.66
CA GLY A 187 9.88 5.33 15.21
C GLY A 187 8.71 4.45 14.80
N ILE A 188 7.67 4.34 15.64
CA ILE A 188 6.46 3.59 15.33
C ILE A 188 5.73 4.23 14.14
N ARG A 189 5.19 3.41 13.22
CA ARG A 189 4.47 3.96 12.06
C ARG A 189 3.09 4.43 12.47
N LEU A 190 2.63 5.56 11.93
CA LEU A 190 1.30 6.12 12.22
C LEU A 190 0.18 5.07 12.16
N GLY A 191 0.13 4.26 11.10
CA GLY A 191 -0.89 3.21 10.95
C GLY A 191 -0.84 2.13 12.03
N GLU A 192 0.33 1.83 12.59
CA GLU A 192 0.48 0.91 13.72
C GLU A 192 -0.04 1.56 15.01
N ILE A 193 0.26 2.85 15.23
CA ILE A 193 -0.26 3.63 16.38
C ILE A 193 -1.80 3.70 16.35
N CYS A 194 -2.39 3.96 15.18
CA CYS A 194 -3.85 4.01 14.99
C CYS A 194 -4.55 2.70 15.37
N SER A 195 -3.84 1.58 15.30
CA SER A 195 -4.34 0.25 15.65
C SER A 195 -3.83 -0.28 16.99
N LEU A 196 -3.12 0.55 17.76
CA LEU A 196 -2.44 0.12 18.98
C LEU A 196 -3.46 -0.15 20.10
N GLU A 197 -3.31 -1.29 20.78
CA GLU A 197 -4.16 -1.72 21.88
C GLU A 197 -3.43 -1.66 23.22
N LYS A 198 -4.19 -1.55 24.33
CA LYS A 198 -3.61 -1.39 25.67
C LYS A 198 -2.80 -2.61 26.09
N SER A 199 -3.26 -3.78 25.67
CA SER A 199 -2.59 -5.07 25.87
C SER A 199 -1.20 -5.14 25.23
N GLU A 200 -0.92 -4.28 24.25
CA GLU A 200 0.36 -4.24 23.53
C GLU A 200 1.37 -3.28 24.20
N VAL A 201 0.96 -2.55 25.24
CA VAL A 201 1.81 -1.60 25.96
C VAL A 201 2.16 -2.14 27.35
N ASP A 202 3.43 -2.48 27.56
CA ASP A 202 3.95 -2.84 28.87
C ASP A 202 4.54 -1.60 29.54
N PHE A 203 3.73 -1.00 30.42
CA PHE A 203 4.09 0.19 31.17
C PHE A 203 5.15 -0.03 32.26
N VAL A 204 5.37 -1.29 32.68
CA VAL A 204 6.38 -1.65 33.69
C VAL A 204 7.74 -1.75 33.00
N LYS A 205 7.79 -2.48 31.88
CA LYS A 205 9.00 -2.63 31.06
C LYS A 205 9.24 -1.45 30.12
N LYS A 206 8.34 -0.47 30.07
CA LYS A 206 8.39 0.72 29.20
C LYS A 206 8.59 0.33 27.73
N GLN A 207 7.71 -0.50 27.21
CA GLN A 207 7.84 -0.99 25.84
C GLN A 207 6.49 -1.22 25.18
N ILE A 208 6.45 -1.14 23.85
CA ILE A 208 5.34 -1.57 23.02
C ILE A 208 5.73 -2.88 22.34
N VAL A 209 4.88 -3.89 22.42
CA VAL A 209 5.04 -5.17 21.75
C VAL A 209 4.08 -5.23 20.56
N LEU A 210 4.60 -4.98 19.36
CA LEU A 210 3.79 -5.05 18.15
C LEU A 210 3.73 -6.49 17.64
N PRO A 211 2.53 -7.10 17.54
CA PRO A 211 2.39 -8.48 17.08
C PRO A 211 2.69 -8.61 15.60
N ALA A 212 3.06 -9.84 15.19
CA ALA A 212 3.36 -10.16 13.81
C ALA A 212 2.20 -9.85 12.84
N SER A 213 0.95 -9.99 13.29
CA SER A 213 -0.26 -9.72 12.51
C SER A 213 -0.34 -8.25 12.04
N LYS A 214 -0.01 -7.30 12.92
CA LYS A 214 -0.03 -5.86 12.64
C LYS A 214 1.17 -5.39 11.81
N ASN A 215 2.27 -6.14 11.83
CA ASN A 215 3.48 -5.77 11.10
C ASN A 215 3.43 -6.17 9.60
N LYS A 216 3.95 -5.31 8.72
CA LYS A 216 3.98 -5.57 7.27
C LYS A 216 4.82 -6.81 6.91
N ASN A 217 5.90 -7.04 7.65
CA ASN A 217 6.83 -8.14 7.44
C ASN A 217 6.45 -9.45 8.18
N ARG A 218 5.28 -9.50 8.84
CA ARG A 218 4.82 -10.66 9.63
C ARG A 218 5.78 -11.11 10.73
N LYS A 219 6.59 -10.19 11.27
CA LYS A 219 7.46 -10.46 12.42
C LYS A 219 7.04 -9.56 13.58
N SER A 220 7.00 -10.09 14.80
CA SER A 220 6.82 -9.25 15.98
C SER A 220 8.04 -8.37 16.19
N ARG A 221 7.85 -7.23 16.86
CA ARG A 221 8.97 -6.38 17.30
C ARG A 221 8.61 -5.64 18.57
N ILE A 222 9.65 -5.36 19.35
CA ILE A 222 9.55 -4.59 20.59
C ILE A 222 10.07 -3.18 20.31
N LEU A 223 9.34 -2.18 20.77
CA LEU A 223 9.72 -0.77 20.69
C LEU A 223 9.92 -0.26 22.12
N PRO A 224 11.16 0.05 22.53
CA PRO A 224 11.39 0.66 23.84
C PRO A 224 10.80 2.07 23.88
N LEU A 225 10.34 2.47 25.05
CA LEU A 225 9.79 3.80 25.32
C LEU A 225 10.65 4.53 26.35
N SER A 226 10.83 5.83 26.15
CA SER A 226 11.38 6.68 27.21
C SER A 226 10.41 6.79 28.40
N THR A 227 10.95 7.21 29.54
CA THR A 227 10.13 7.46 30.74
C THR A 227 9.05 8.51 30.47
N GLU A 228 9.39 9.54 29.69
CA GLU A 228 8.46 10.64 29.39
C GLU A 228 7.33 10.18 28.47
N THR A 229 7.65 9.46 27.38
CA THR A 229 6.61 8.89 26.50
C THR A 229 5.71 7.92 27.26
N THR A 230 6.28 7.11 28.16
CA THR A 230 5.51 6.19 29.00
C THR A 230 4.55 6.95 29.92
N ARG A 231 4.99 8.07 30.51
CA ARG A 231 4.16 8.93 31.37
C ARG A 231 2.99 9.52 30.58
N LEU A 232 3.27 10.10 29.41
CA LEU A 232 2.25 10.67 28.53
C LEU A 232 1.23 9.63 28.08
N LEU A 233 1.69 8.44 27.68
CA LEU A 233 0.79 7.35 27.31
C LEU A 233 -0.10 6.89 28.46
N LYS A 234 0.44 6.80 29.68
CA LYS A 234 -0.39 6.49 30.86
C LYS A 234 -1.49 7.51 31.05
N GLN A 235 -1.19 8.81 30.94
CA GLN A 235 -2.19 9.88 31.05
C GLN A 235 -3.29 9.69 30.00
N LEU A 236 -2.91 9.45 28.74
CA LEU A 236 -3.88 9.21 27.65
C LEU A 236 -4.80 8.02 27.93
N THR A 237 -4.28 6.95 28.55
CA THR A 237 -5.09 5.77 28.87
C THR A 237 -6.10 5.98 29.98
N VAL A 238 -5.86 6.92 30.89
CA VAL A 238 -6.78 7.25 32.00
C VAL A 238 -7.94 8.09 31.50
N GLU A 239 -7.66 9.03 30.59
CA GLU A 239 -8.68 9.94 30.04
C GLU A 239 -9.60 9.30 28.99
N SER A 240 -9.22 8.15 28.40
CA SER A 240 -9.96 7.51 27.30
C SER A 240 -10.85 6.32 27.71
N SER A 241 -11.34 6.30 28.96
CA SER A 241 -11.79 5.08 29.67
C SER A 241 -12.98 4.29 29.08
N GLU A 242 -13.74 4.78 28.10
CA GLU A 242 -14.88 4.00 27.58
C GLU A 242 -14.55 3.03 26.43
N HIS A 243 -13.69 3.30 25.45
CA HIS A 243 -13.39 2.31 24.38
C HIS A 243 -12.01 2.56 23.77
N PHE A 244 -11.04 1.71 24.09
CA PHE A 244 -9.62 1.85 23.74
C PHE A 244 -9.34 1.54 22.25
N ILE A 245 -9.69 2.46 21.37
CA ILE A 245 -8.93 2.70 20.14
C ILE A 245 -8.21 4.02 20.39
N LEU A 246 -6.90 3.98 20.66
CA LEU A 246 -6.08 5.10 21.17
C LEU A 246 -6.21 6.39 20.37
N ILE A 247 -6.70 6.31 19.14
CA ILE A 247 -6.78 7.43 18.23
C ILE A 247 -8.19 7.46 17.62
N ARG A 248 -9.11 8.18 18.25
CA ARG A 248 -10.44 8.50 17.70
C ARG A 248 -10.52 9.97 17.28
N ARG A 249 -11.11 10.27 16.11
CA ARG A 249 -11.32 11.64 15.56
C ARG A 249 -12.21 12.50 16.46
N THR A 250 -13.12 11.83 17.17
CA THR A 250 -14.06 12.32 18.20
C THR A 250 -14.44 11.12 19.08
N TYR A 251 -15.05 11.34 20.26
CA TYR A 251 -15.43 10.28 21.22
C TYR A 251 -16.06 8.99 20.61
N SER A 252 -16.67 9.07 19.42
CA SER A 252 -17.37 7.96 18.75
C SER A 252 -16.67 7.27 17.56
N GLN A 253 -15.57 7.80 16.98
CA GLN A 253 -15.06 7.31 15.68
C GLN A 253 -13.51 7.16 15.64
N PRO A 254 -12.94 5.99 15.28
CA PRO A 254 -11.49 5.82 15.13
C PRO A 254 -10.90 6.68 14.01
N ILE A 255 -9.69 7.20 14.19
CA ILE A 255 -8.91 7.82 13.12
C ILE A 255 -8.43 6.70 12.22
N MET A 256 -9.06 6.61 11.06
CA MET A 256 -8.50 5.85 9.96
C MET A 256 -7.29 6.61 9.44
N GLY A 257 -6.11 6.01 9.51
CA GLY A 257 -5.01 6.46 8.66
C GLY A 257 -5.52 6.39 7.22
N ASN A 258 -5.42 7.50 6.47
CA ASN A 258 -5.64 7.46 5.03
C ASN A 258 -4.56 6.54 4.46
N ASN A 259 -4.98 5.30 4.27
CA ASN A 259 -4.17 4.18 3.88
C ASN A 259 -4.54 3.91 2.43
#